data_AF-A0A7I8MW63-F1
#
_entry.id   AF-A0A7I8MW63-F1
#
_cell.length_a   1.000
_cell.length_b   1.000
_cell.length_c   1.000
_cell.angle_alpha   90.00
_cell.angle_beta   90.00
_cell.angle_gamma   90.00
#
_symmetry.space_group_name_H-M   'P 1'
#
loop_
_entity.id
_entity.type
_entity.pdbx_description
1 polymer ?
#
loop_
_entity_poly.entity_id
_entity_poly.type
_entity_poly.pdbx_seq_one_letter_code
_entity_poly.pdbx_strand_id
1 'polypeptide(L)'
;MIRGFFISVSSGLPKPSLSALLVWGVLIVFAATGLGCIAGLTGTKTDNWKKIKTDLTEEEVIELVGKPGLIAPHGAGNLIYYYPTSRASNCVKDRESCTPVVFDNGRVVGIGQMAVQPVPKEAQKAKPRTPTPAPAPAPAPAPEPEKPRLDDDTRKEIARLDRFVRQIPAEHTLDNMRVYKYLLKLDPENSRYRQKVALYEERFQKEKGKREALRLYREEIRKLQNRDLKAFQGNEQILLAMKILGGGKFYVWLKNTGTDLIQIRPNHFVLLDEAGRSYDCYRCRDMVTDLIAGGQVEGRISFDAITGPRELVFNHPSAGKVVRKIPQY
;
A
#
# COMPACT_ATOMS: atom_id res chain seq x y z
N MET A 1 18.50 5.52 82.59
CA MET A 1 18.44 4.14 82.07
C MET A 1 18.25 4.20 80.57
N ILE A 2 19.31 4.01 79.79
CA ILE A 2 19.28 4.06 78.32
C ILE A 2 19.50 2.61 77.84
N ARG A 3 18.47 2.02 77.22
CA ARG A 3 18.55 0.70 76.59
C ARG A 3 19.09 0.86 75.17
N GLY A 4 20.29 0.37 74.92
CA GLY A 4 20.86 0.25 73.58
C GLY A 4 20.28 -0.94 72.84
N PHE A 5 19.80 -0.70 71.62
CA PHE A 5 19.44 -1.73 70.65
C PHE A 5 20.62 -1.90 69.68
N PHE A 6 21.29 -3.04 69.70
CA PHE A 6 22.23 -3.45 68.66
C PHE A 6 21.50 -4.34 67.66
N ILE A 7 21.39 -3.89 66.41
CA ILE A 7 20.94 -4.72 65.28
C ILE A 7 22.19 -5.22 64.57
N SER A 8 22.42 -6.53 64.64
CA SER A 8 23.45 -7.23 63.88
C SER A 8 22.93 -7.50 62.46
N VAL A 9 23.61 -6.95 61.45
CA VAL A 9 23.30 -7.19 60.03
C VAL A 9 24.20 -8.33 59.53
N SER A 10 23.59 -9.48 59.26
CA SER A 10 24.25 -10.64 58.65
C SER A 10 24.33 -10.47 57.13
N SER A 11 25.53 -10.32 56.59
CA SER A 11 25.82 -10.23 55.16
C SER A 11 26.01 -11.62 54.55
N GLY A 12 24.91 -12.34 54.36
CA GLY A 12 24.87 -13.57 53.56
C GLY A 12 24.56 -13.27 52.09
N LEU A 13 25.59 -13.02 51.27
CA LEU A 13 25.42 -12.95 49.81
C LEU A 13 25.26 -14.37 49.24
N PRO A 14 24.15 -14.71 48.56
CA PRO A 14 23.96 -16.01 47.96
C PRO A 14 24.91 -16.21 46.77
N LYS A 15 25.62 -17.35 46.77
CA LYS A 15 26.43 -17.78 45.62
C LYS A 15 25.50 -18.05 44.43
N PRO A 16 25.73 -17.44 43.26
CA PRO A 16 24.89 -17.68 42.09
C PRO A 16 25.04 -19.13 41.61
N SER A 17 23.92 -19.81 41.41
CA SER A 17 23.88 -21.16 40.83
C SER A 17 24.29 -21.11 39.36
N LEU A 18 24.98 -22.15 38.89
CA LEU A 18 25.46 -22.28 37.50
C LEU A 18 24.35 -22.09 36.44
N SER A 19 23.08 -22.30 36.82
CA SER A 19 21.90 -22.06 35.97
C SER A 19 21.71 -20.58 35.60
N ALA A 20 22.14 -19.63 36.44
CA ALA A 20 22.00 -18.20 36.16
C ALA A 20 22.99 -17.70 35.09
N LEU A 21 24.15 -18.33 34.95
CA LEU A 21 25.17 -17.97 33.95
C LEU A 21 24.77 -18.40 32.53
N LEU A 22 24.04 -19.51 32.38
CA LEU A 22 23.53 -19.95 31.08
C LEU A 22 22.39 -19.08 30.54
N VAL A 23 21.53 -18.56 31.42
CA VAL A 23 20.42 -17.66 31.01
C VAL A 23 20.96 -16.30 30.54
N TRP A 24 22.01 -15.78 31.19
CA TRP A 24 22.66 -14.54 30.76
C TRP A 24 23.50 -14.71 29.49
N GLY A 25 24.13 -15.87 29.28
CA GLY A 25 24.88 -16.17 28.05
C GLY A 25 24.02 -16.19 26.79
N VAL A 26 22.78 -16.69 26.87
CA VAL A 26 21.82 -16.70 25.74
C VAL A 26 21.28 -15.29 25.44
N LEU A 27 21.16 -14.43 26.47
CA LEU A 27 20.65 -13.06 26.31
C LEU A 27 21.65 -12.14 25.58
N ILE A 28 22.96 -12.37 25.73
CA ILE A 28 24.00 -11.60 25.03
C ILE A 28 24.10 -11.99 23.54
N VAL A 29 23.84 -13.27 23.19
CA VAL A 29 23.82 -13.72 21.79
C VAL A 29 22.59 -13.21 21.03
N PHE A 30 21.46 -13.01 21.70
CA PHE A 30 20.29 -12.36 21.12
C PHE A 30 20.46 -10.84 20.94
N ALA A 31 21.23 -10.18 21.81
CA ALA A 31 21.54 -8.75 21.65
C ALA A 31 22.45 -8.47 20.44
N ALA A 32 23.34 -9.40 20.07
CA ALA A 32 24.26 -9.22 18.94
C ALA A 32 23.64 -9.47 17.56
N THR A 33 22.53 -10.21 17.48
CA THR A 33 21.81 -10.48 16.22
C THR A 33 20.62 -9.54 15.97
N GLY A 34 20.21 -8.75 16.98
CA GLY A 34 19.09 -7.80 16.89
C GLY A 34 19.40 -6.43 16.26
N LEU A 35 20.68 -6.12 15.96
CA LEU A 35 21.09 -4.82 15.39
C LEU A 35 21.29 -4.85 13.85
N GLY A 36 21.00 -5.97 13.19
CA GLY A 36 21.23 -6.17 11.75
C GLY A 36 20.07 -5.76 10.84
N CYS A 37 18.97 -5.21 11.37
CA CYS A 37 17.90 -4.62 10.56
C CYS A 37 17.92 -3.10 10.68
N ILE A 38 19.05 -2.48 10.34
CA ILE A 38 19.00 -1.13 9.76
C ILE A 38 18.36 -1.32 8.38
N ALA A 39 17.04 -1.54 8.35
CA ALA A 39 16.22 -1.22 7.21
C ALA A 39 16.39 0.28 7.04
N GLY A 40 17.41 0.65 6.26
CA GLY A 40 17.62 2.02 5.85
C GLY A 40 16.29 2.52 5.35
N LEU A 41 15.73 3.48 6.09
CA LEU A 41 14.66 4.35 5.65
C LEU A 41 15.17 5.03 4.39
N THR A 42 15.15 4.31 3.27
CA THR A 42 15.44 4.80 1.92
C THR A 42 14.20 5.56 1.46
N GLY A 43 13.78 6.54 2.26
CA GLY A 43 12.91 7.60 1.82
C GLY A 43 13.60 8.27 0.65
N THR A 44 12.84 8.51 -0.41
CA THR A 44 13.34 9.22 -1.58
C THR A 44 13.93 10.57 -1.14
N LYS A 45 15.14 10.88 -1.61
CA LYS A 45 15.78 12.16 -1.33
C LYS A 45 15.19 13.21 -2.27
N THR A 46 14.05 13.79 -1.87
CA THR A 46 13.28 14.72 -2.69
C THR A 46 14.09 15.95 -3.15
N ASP A 47 15.18 16.29 -2.48
CA ASP A 47 15.98 17.47 -2.85
C ASP A 47 16.95 17.17 -4.01
N ASN A 48 17.13 15.91 -4.40
CA ASN A 48 18.08 15.49 -5.43
C ASN A 48 17.50 15.49 -6.85
N TRP A 49 16.22 15.82 -7.06
CA TRP A 49 15.60 15.83 -8.40
C TRP A 49 16.38 16.67 -9.41
N LYS A 50 16.90 17.83 -8.98
CA LYS A 50 17.67 18.75 -9.83
C LYS A 50 19.03 18.21 -10.27
N LYS A 51 19.48 17.09 -9.69
CA LYS A 51 20.77 16.45 -9.99
C LYS A 51 20.65 15.36 -11.05
N ILE A 52 19.45 14.87 -11.35
CA ILE A 52 19.24 13.92 -12.43
C ILE A 52 19.51 14.64 -13.75
N LYS A 53 20.43 14.11 -14.54
CA LYS A 53 20.76 14.58 -15.89
C LYS A 53 20.38 13.49 -16.89
N THR A 54 20.25 13.88 -18.16
CA THR A 54 20.20 12.91 -19.27
C THR A 54 21.47 12.06 -19.28
N ASP A 55 21.38 10.85 -19.83
CA ASP A 55 22.48 9.87 -19.96
C ASP A 55 22.89 9.13 -18.67
N LEU A 56 22.36 9.50 -17.50
CA LEU A 56 22.57 8.73 -16.26
C LEU A 56 22.00 7.31 -16.39
N THR A 57 22.65 6.33 -15.78
CA THR A 57 22.13 4.97 -15.73
C THR A 57 21.00 4.83 -14.71
N GLU A 58 20.22 3.75 -14.84
CA GLU A 58 19.17 3.41 -13.87
C GLU A 58 19.72 3.34 -12.42
N GLU A 59 20.88 2.70 -12.22
CA GLU A 59 21.51 2.54 -10.91
C GLU A 59 21.93 3.89 -10.32
N GLU A 60 22.53 4.78 -11.12
CA GLU A 60 22.94 6.12 -10.68
C GLU A 60 21.73 6.95 -10.23
N VAL A 61 20.62 6.86 -10.97
CA VAL A 61 19.37 7.53 -10.56
C VAL A 61 18.86 6.93 -9.25
N ILE A 62 18.84 5.61 -9.10
CA ILE A 62 18.38 4.96 -7.86
C ILE A 62 19.27 5.35 -6.66
N GLU A 63 20.58 5.47 -6.85
CA GLU A 63 21.50 5.93 -5.80
C GLU A 63 21.25 7.39 -5.42
N LEU A 64 20.98 8.24 -6.42
CA LEU A 64 20.74 9.68 -6.22
C LEU A 64 19.41 9.98 -5.53
N VAL A 65 18.31 9.39 -5.99
CA VAL A 65 16.94 9.73 -5.52
C VAL A 65 16.24 8.64 -4.74
N GLY A 66 16.74 7.41 -4.72
CA GLY A 66 16.13 6.24 -4.06
C GLY A 66 15.36 5.36 -5.04
N LYS A 67 14.58 4.40 -4.53
CA LYS A 67 13.77 3.51 -5.38
C LYS A 67 12.51 4.23 -5.91
N PRO A 68 12.08 3.94 -7.16
CA PRO A 68 10.84 4.50 -7.70
C PRO A 68 9.60 3.96 -6.98
N GLY A 69 8.53 4.76 -6.95
CA GLY A 69 7.24 4.36 -6.38
C GLY A 69 6.38 3.54 -7.35
N LEU A 70 6.61 3.69 -8.66
CA LEU A 70 5.96 2.93 -9.72
C LEU A 70 6.89 2.85 -10.95
N ILE A 71 6.99 1.68 -11.56
CA ILE A 71 7.65 1.48 -12.86
C ILE A 71 6.56 1.11 -13.87
N ALA A 72 6.54 1.79 -15.02
CA ALA A 72 5.59 1.53 -16.10
C ALA A 72 6.28 1.51 -17.46
N PRO A 73 5.85 0.65 -18.42
CA PRO A 73 6.40 0.65 -19.77
C PRO A 73 5.99 1.90 -20.56
N HIS A 74 6.85 2.35 -21.49
CA HIS A 74 6.62 3.52 -22.36
C HIS A 74 7.07 3.28 -23.80
N GLY A 75 6.23 2.63 -24.60
CA GLY A 75 6.58 2.29 -25.99
C GLY A 75 7.50 1.06 -26.09
N ALA A 76 8.12 0.89 -27.25
CA ALA A 76 8.96 -0.27 -27.55
C ALA A 76 10.34 -0.13 -26.90
N GLY A 77 10.51 -0.67 -25.70
CA GLY A 77 11.81 -0.73 -25.01
C GLY A 77 11.98 0.24 -23.85
N ASN A 78 11.24 1.35 -23.80
CA ASN A 78 11.44 2.36 -22.77
C ASN A 78 10.65 2.08 -21.49
N LEU A 79 11.20 2.51 -20.36
CA LEU A 79 10.55 2.45 -19.06
C LEU A 79 10.38 3.86 -18.49
N ILE A 80 9.27 4.10 -17.79
CA ILE A 80 9.07 5.31 -16.99
C ILE A 80 9.05 4.94 -15.53
N TYR A 81 9.92 5.59 -14.77
CA TYR A 81 10.04 5.46 -13.33
C TYR A 81 9.36 6.67 -12.71
N TYR A 82 8.28 6.44 -11.97
CA TYR A 82 7.55 7.48 -11.26
C TYR A 82 8.07 7.56 -9.84
N TYR A 83 8.61 8.71 -9.48
CA TYR A 83 9.11 8.95 -8.16
C TYR A 83 8.22 9.94 -7.38
N PRO A 84 7.94 9.66 -6.10
CA PRO A 84 7.12 10.54 -5.29
C PRO A 84 7.83 11.88 -5.05
N THR A 85 7.15 12.98 -5.36
CA THR A 85 7.66 14.34 -5.11
C THR A 85 7.66 14.71 -3.63
N SER A 86 6.82 14.04 -2.85
CA SER A 86 6.69 14.22 -1.41
C SER A 86 6.51 12.86 -0.72
N ARG A 87 6.74 12.80 0.60
CA ARG A 87 6.47 11.58 1.39
C ARG A 87 5.01 11.14 1.37
N ALA A 88 4.09 12.06 1.08
CA ALA A 88 2.65 11.78 1.01
C ALA A 88 2.20 11.30 -0.38
N SER A 89 3.04 11.46 -1.41
CA SER A 89 2.72 11.10 -2.79
C SER A 89 2.64 9.58 -2.95
N ASN A 90 1.63 9.10 -3.71
CA ASN A 90 1.45 7.68 -4.00
C ASN A 90 1.33 7.49 -5.51
N CYS A 91 2.44 7.18 -6.17
CA CYS A 91 2.51 7.10 -7.64
C CYS A 91 1.61 6.02 -8.27
N VAL A 92 1.12 5.07 -7.47
CA VAL A 92 0.15 4.05 -7.93
C VAL A 92 -1.26 4.63 -8.01
N LYS A 93 -1.63 5.52 -7.08
CA LYS A 93 -2.96 6.13 -7.01
C LYS A 93 -3.05 7.44 -7.78
N ASP A 94 -2.01 8.24 -7.71
CA ASP A 94 -1.94 9.59 -8.26
C ASP A 94 -0.58 9.80 -8.93
N ARG A 95 -0.55 9.66 -10.25
CA ARG A 95 0.66 9.85 -11.06
C ARG A 95 1.07 11.31 -11.16
N GLU A 96 0.14 12.25 -11.01
CA GLU A 96 0.41 13.70 -11.10
C GLU A 96 1.21 14.18 -9.89
N SER A 97 1.02 13.53 -8.73
CA SER A 97 1.84 13.75 -7.54
C SER A 97 3.29 13.23 -7.64
N CYS A 98 3.69 12.67 -8.78
CA CYS A 98 5.00 12.04 -8.99
C CYS A 98 5.74 12.63 -10.19
N THR A 99 7.07 12.62 -10.12
CA THR A 99 7.95 13.02 -11.22
C THR A 99 8.32 11.77 -12.04
N PRO A 100 7.94 11.71 -13.33
CA PRO A 100 8.37 10.63 -14.19
C PRO A 100 9.80 10.87 -14.69
N VAL A 101 10.58 9.79 -14.75
CA VAL A 101 11.91 9.71 -15.37
C VAL A 101 11.86 8.63 -16.43
N VAL A 102 12.16 8.97 -17.67
CA VAL A 102 12.07 8.06 -18.82
C VAL A 102 13.45 7.50 -19.12
N PHE A 103 13.51 6.18 -19.24
CA PHE A 103 14.70 5.42 -19.57
C PHE A 103 14.56 4.79 -20.95
N ASP A 104 15.55 5.00 -21.80
CA ASP A 104 15.74 4.27 -23.06
C ASP A 104 17.09 3.54 -22.97
N ASN A 105 17.09 2.24 -23.28
CA ASN A 105 18.28 1.38 -23.19
C ASN A 105 19.07 1.53 -21.86
N GLY A 106 18.35 1.68 -20.74
CA GLY A 106 18.92 1.79 -19.39
C GLY A 106 19.50 3.17 -19.03
N ARG A 107 19.28 4.20 -19.87
CA ARG A 107 19.77 5.56 -19.65
C ARG A 107 18.65 6.60 -19.65
N VAL A 108 18.81 7.65 -18.85
CA VAL A 108 17.80 8.72 -18.74
C VAL A 108 17.72 9.52 -20.05
N VAL A 109 16.54 9.53 -20.67
CA VAL A 109 16.24 10.34 -21.87
C VAL A 109 15.30 11.51 -21.59
N GLY A 110 14.60 11.51 -20.46
CA GLY A 110 13.67 12.59 -20.11
C GLY A 110 13.29 12.60 -18.64
N ILE A 111 13.02 13.79 -18.09
CA ILE A 111 12.64 14.02 -16.70
C ILE A 111 11.50 15.05 -16.66
N GLY A 112 10.46 14.78 -15.86
CA GLY A 112 9.41 15.77 -15.57
C GLY A 112 8.19 15.69 -16.48
N GLN A 113 7.44 16.78 -16.60
CA GLN A 113 6.20 16.84 -17.38
C GLN A 113 6.51 16.67 -18.87
N MET A 114 6.66 15.43 -19.30
CA MET A 114 6.52 15.10 -20.70
C MET A 114 5.08 15.42 -21.06
N ALA A 115 4.88 16.44 -21.91
CA ALA A 115 3.74 16.43 -22.80
C ALA A 115 3.86 15.11 -23.56
N VAL A 116 3.12 14.10 -23.10
CA VAL A 116 3.04 12.81 -23.77
C VAL A 116 2.44 13.12 -25.12
N GLN A 117 3.28 13.40 -26.12
CA GLN A 117 2.82 13.44 -27.48
C GLN A 117 2.35 12.02 -27.75
N PRO A 118 1.05 11.80 -27.97
CA PRO A 118 0.56 10.47 -28.31
C PRO A 118 1.34 10.03 -29.53
N VAL A 119 2.05 8.91 -29.42
CA VAL A 119 2.76 8.28 -30.54
C VAL A 119 1.82 8.31 -31.74
N PRO A 120 2.19 8.96 -32.85
CA PRO A 120 1.37 8.94 -34.05
C PRO A 120 1.09 7.48 -34.38
N LYS A 121 -0.18 7.09 -34.39
CA LYS A 121 -0.60 5.79 -34.89
C LYS A 121 -0.18 5.72 -36.34
N GLU A 122 1.00 5.18 -36.60
CA GLU A 122 1.46 4.92 -37.94
C GLU A 122 0.48 3.92 -38.55
N ALA A 123 -0.32 4.40 -39.49
CA ALA A 123 -1.34 3.64 -40.16
C ALA A 123 -0.67 2.51 -40.93
N GLN A 124 -0.85 1.28 -40.45
CA GLN A 124 -0.57 0.07 -41.21
C GLN A 124 -1.41 0.11 -42.50
N LYS A 125 -0.81 0.57 -43.59
CA LYS A 125 -1.39 0.48 -44.93
C LYS A 125 -1.56 -0.99 -45.27
N ALA A 126 -2.81 -1.43 -45.31
CA ALA A 126 -3.20 -2.73 -45.84
C ALA A 126 -2.71 -2.86 -47.29
N LYS A 127 -1.91 -3.90 -47.53
CA LYS A 127 -1.44 -4.30 -48.86
C LYS A 127 -2.62 -4.94 -49.63
N PRO A 128 -2.92 -4.55 -50.87
CA PRO A 128 -3.97 -5.17 -51.67
C PRO A 128 -3.67 -6.65 -51.94
N ARG A 129 -4.66 -7.52 -51.71
CA ARG A 129 -4.64 -8.93 -52.11
C ARG A 129 -4.91 -9.04 -53.61
N THR A 130 -3.94 -9.56 -54.35
CA THR A 130 -4.11 -10.05 -55.73
C THR A 130 -4.83 -11.41 -55.73
N PRO A 131 -5.66 -11.70 -56.76
CA PRO A 131 -6.33 -12.99 -56.90
C PRO A 131 -5.39 -14.11 -57.37
N THR A 132 -5.62 -15.30 -56.81
CA THR A 132 -4.88 -16.55 -56.98
C THR A 132 -5.13 -17.20 -58.35
N PRO A 133 -4.09 -17.58 -59.12
CA PRO A 133 -4.22 -18.49 -60.27
C PRO A 133 -4.31 -19.97 -59.84
N ALA A 134 -4.96 -20.76 -60.70
CA ALA A 134 -5.24 -22.20 -60.57
C ALA A 134 -3.97 -23.08 -60.36
N PRO A 135 -4.11 -24.29 -59.79
CA PRO A 135 -3.02 -25.03 -59.16
C PRO A 135 -2.07 -25.69 -60.19
N ALA A 136 -0.79 -25.31 -60.10
CA ALA A 136 0.32 -26.00 -60.74
C ALA A 136 0.76 -27.21 -59.89
N PRO A 137 1.36 -28.26 -60.51
CA PRO A 137 1.77 -29.49 -59.85
C PRO A 137 2.76 -29.25 -58.70
N ALA A 138 2.59 -30.04 -57.63
CA ALA A 138 3.25 -29.89 -56.33
C ALA A 138 4.78 -29.68 -56.45
N PRO A 139 5.30 -28.47 -56.14
CA PRO A 139 6.72 -28.24 -56.05
C PRO A 139 7.28 -28.94 -54.79
N ALA A 140 8.53 -29.41 -54.90
CA ALA A 140 9.30 -29.99 -53.80
C ALA A 140 9.21 -29.12 -52.52
N PRO A 141 9.23 -29.73 -51.32
CA PRO A 141 9.05 -29.02 -50.05
C PRO A 141 10.03 -27.85 -49.97
N ALA A 142 9.47 -26.64 -49.99
CA ALA A 142 10.23 -25.42 -49.83
C ALA A 142 11.00 -25.50 -48.50
N PRO A 143 12.29 -25.09 -48.48
CA PRO A 143 13.07 -25.08 -47.25
C PRO A 143 12.30 -24.34 -46.17
N GLU A 144 12.13 -24.98 -45.01
CA GLU A 144 11.43 -24.37 -43.88
C GLU A 144 12.04 -22.98 -43.61
N PRO A 145 11.21 -21.93 -43.48
CA PRO A 145 11.71 -20.58 -43.26
C PRO A 145 12.60 -20.57 -42.02
N GLU A 146 13.89 -20.27 -42.22
CA GLU A 146 14.88 -20.22 -41.16
C GLU A 146 14.38 -19.23 -40.09
N LYS A 147 14.21 -19.72 -38.85
CA LYS A 147 13.66 -18.90 -37.76
C LYS A 147 14.49 -17.61 -37.66
N PRO A 148 13.85 -16.42 -37.64
CA PRO A 148 14.58 -15.17 -37.51
C PRO A 148 15.41 -15.23 -36.23
N ARG A 149 16.74 -15.10 -36.39
CA ARG A 149 17.66 -15.09 -35.26
C ARG A 149 17.38 -13.81 -34.46
N LEU A 150 17.14 -13.96 -33.16
CA LEU A 150 17.02 -12.83 -32.24
C LEU A 150 18.28 -11.96 -32.33
N ASP A 151 18.11 -10.64 -32.38
CA ASP A 151 19.22 -9.69 -32.34
C ASP A 151 19.94 -9.72 -30.98
N ASP A 152 21.21 -9.32 -30.97
CA ASP A 152 22.05 -9.35 -29.76
C ASP A 152 21.51 -8.49 -28.62
N ASP A 153 20.87 -7.38 -28.94
CA ASP A 153 20.37 -6.45 -27.93
C ASP A 153 19.10 -6.99 -27.27
N THR A 154 18.20 -7.62 -28.02
CA THR A 154 17.06 -8.37 -27.48
C THR A 154 17.54 -9.52 -26.59
N ARG A 155 18.61 -10.23 -26.96
CA ARG A 155 19.18 -11.28 -26.11
C ARG A 155 19.72 -10.74 -24.78
N LYS A 156 20.44 -9.63 -24.80
CA LYS A 156 20.92 -8.95 -23.57
C LYS A 156 19.76 -8.48 -22.71
N GLU A 157 18.72 -7.94 -23.33
CA GLU A 157 17.54 -7.44 -22.62
C GLU A 157 16.77 -8.59 -21.95
N ILE A 158 16.55 -9.70 -22.66
CA ILE A 158 15.97 -10.92 -22.08
C ILE A 158 16.80 -11.39 -20.87
N ALA A 159 18.13 -11.43 -20.98
CA ALA A 159 19.00 -11.83 -19.88
C ALA A 159 18.96 -10.87 -18.68
N ARG A 160 18.80 -9.56 -18.92
CA ARG A 160 18.60 -8.55 -17.87
C ARG A 160 17.27 -8.79 -17.14
N LEU A 161 16.17 -8.94 -17.88
CA LEU A 161 14.84 -9.18 -17.33
C LEU A 161 14.72 -10.51 -16.61
N ASP A 162 15.40 -11.55 -17.09
CA ASP A 162 15.46 -12.85 -16.41
C ASP A 162 16.19 -12.76 -15.06
N ARG A 163 17.22 -11.91 -14.95
CA ARG A 163 17.87 -11.62 -13.65
C ARG A 163 16.93 -10.83 -12.75
N PHE A 164 16.25 -9.83 -13.29
CA PHE A 164 15.30 -9.00 -12.55
C PHE A 164 14.15 -9.82 -11.97
N VAL A 165 13.49 -10.66 -12.77
CA VAL A 165 12.34 -11.46 -12.31
C VAL A 165 12.72 -12.46 -11.21
N ARG A 166 13.97 -12.96 -11.19
CA ARG A 166 14.47 -13.83 -10.11
C ARG A 166 14.60 -13.12 -8.77
N GLN A 167 14.73 -11.81 -8.77
CA GLN A 167 14.79 -10.99 -7.55
C GLN A 167 13.40 -10.66 -7.00
N ILE A 168 12.35 -10.77 -7.81
CA ILE A 168 10.97 -10.53 -7.39
C ILE A 168 10.47 -11.77 -6.62
N PRO A 169 10.02 -11.64 -5.35
CA PRO A 169 9.46 -12.78 -4.64
C PRO A 169 8.22 -13.31 -5.37
N ALA A 170 8.02 -14.63 -5.32
CA ALA A 170 6.93 -15.28 -6.06
C ALA A 170 5.52 -14.85 -5.62
N GLU A 171 5.40 -14.26 -4.44
CA GLU A 171 4.17 -13.68 -3.87
C GLU A 171 3.73 -12.40 -4.59
N HIS A 172 4.64 -11.70 -5.27
CA HIS A 172 4.34 -10.53 -6.09
C HIS A 172 3.81 -10.95 -7.45
N THR A 173 2.62 -11.57 -7.45
CA THR A 173 1.98 -12.19 -8.62
C THR A 173 1.85 -11.22 -9.79
N LEU A 174 1.41 -9.98 -9.54
CA LEU A 174 1.18 -8.97 -10.59
C LEU A 174 2.49 -8.50 -11.23
N ASP A 175 3.54 -8.27 -10.44
CA ASP A 175 4.83 -7.78 -10.94
C ASP A 175 5.52 -8.86 -11.76
N ASN A 176 5.55 -10.11 -11.25
CA ASN A 176 6.04 -11.26 -12.00
C ASN A 176 5.29 -11.43 -13.32
N MET A 177 3.95 -11.40 -13.30
CA MET A 177 3.12 -11.53 -14.50
C MET A 177 3.46 -10.47 -15.55
N ARG A 178 3.68 -9.21 -15.13
CA ARG A 178 4.04 -8.12 -16.05
C ARG A 178 5.38 -8.35 -16.73
N VAL A 179 6.40 -8.75 -15.96
CA VAL A 179 7.74 -9.03 -16.52
C VAL A 179 7.69 -10.22 -17.48
N TYR A 180 7.02 -11.31 -17.12
CA TYR A 180 6.89 -12.46 -18.03
C TYR A 180 6.08 -12.15 -19.29
N LYS A 181 5.04 -11.31 -19.21
CA LYS A 181 4.32 -10.83 -20.41
C LYS A 181 5.21 -9.97 -21.31
N TYR A 182 6.18 -9.25 -20.75
CA TYR A 182 7.15 -8.49 -21.54
C TYR A 182 8.22 -9.40 -22.16
N LEU A 183 8.79 -10.33 -21.39
CA LEU A 183 9.69 -11.38 -21.91
C LEU A 183 9.06 -12.16 -23.07
N LEU A 184 7.77 -12.50 -22.96
CA LEU A 184 7.03 -13.18 -24.03
C LEU A 184 6.83 -12.32 -25.30
N LYS A 185 6.86 -10.98 -25.19
CA LYS A 185 6.83 -10.11 -26.37
C LYS A 185 8.18 -10.10 -27.10
N LEU A 186 9.27 -10.21 -26.36
CA LEU A 186 10.64 -10.26 -26.91
C LEU A 186 10.95 -11.62 -27.54
N ASP A 187 10.44 -12.71 -26.94
CA ASP A 187 10.59 -14.07 -27.45
C ASP A 187 9.23 -14.83 -27.39
N PRO A 188 8.38 -14.65 -28.42
CA PRO A 188 7.03 -15.26 -28.46
C PRO A 188 7.02 -16.78 -28.48
N GLU A 189 8.07 -17.40 -29.02
CA GLU A 189 8.16 -18.86 -29.16
C GLU A 189 8.64 -19.54 -27.88
N ASN A 190 9.07 -18.77 -26.88
CA ASN A 190 9.54 -19.32 -25.61
C ASN A 190 8.42 -20.04 -24.84
N SER A 191 8.48 -21.37 -24.79
CA SER A 191 7.48 -22.18 -24.06
C SER A 191 7.48 -21.91 -22.56
N ARG A 192 8.66 -21.62 -21.97
CA ARG A 192 8.80 -21.35 -20.53
C ARG A 192 8.09 -20.04 -20.15
N TYR A 193 8.27 -18.96 -20.90
CA TYR A 193 7.59 -17.69 -20.61
C TYR A 193 6.07 -17.81 -20.75
N ARG A 194 5.58 -18.53 -21.77
CA ARG A 194 4.14 -18.83 -21.92
C ARG A 194 3.57 -19.54 -20.69
N GLN A 195 4.23 -20.60 -20.23
CA GLN A 195 3.81 -21.34 -19.03
C GLN A 195 3.81 -20.47 -17.78
N LYS A 196 4.82 -19.60 -17.61
CA LYS A 196 4.89 -18.68 -16.47
C LYS A 196 3.79 -17.63 -16.51
N VAL A 197 3.51 -17.03 -17.67
CA VAL A 197 2.38 -16.08 -17.82
C VAL A 197 1.07 -16.76 -17.42
N ALA A 198 0.79 -17.95 -17.95
CA ALA A 198 -0.43 -18.70 -17.62
C ALA A 198 -0.54 -18.97 -16.11
N LEU A 199 0.54 -19.44 -15.48
CA LEU A 199 0.58 -19.70 -14.04
C LEU A 199 0.28 -18.45 -13.20
N TYR A 200 0.94 -17.32 -13.49
CA TYR A 200 0.72 -16.09 -12.72
C TYR A 200 -0.64 -15.46 -13.01
N GLU A 201 -1.18 -15.62 -14.22
CA GLU A 201 -2.52 -15.16 -14.56
C GLU A 201 -3.59 -15.93 -13.79
N GLU A 202 -3.47 -17.26 -13.68
CA GLU A 202 -4.35 -18.08 -12.84
C GLU A 202 -4.27 -17.66 -11.36
N ARG A 203 -3.04 -17.53 -10.83
CA ARG A 203 -2.83 -17.06 -9.45
C ARG A 203 -3.44 -15.69 -9.21
N PHE A 204 -3.27 -14.75 -10.15
CA PHE A 204 -3.84 -13.41 -10.07
C PHE A 204 -5.37 -13.44 -10.04
N GLN A 205 -6.01 -14.26 -10.87
CA GLN A 205 -7.47 -14.40 -10.84
C GLN A 205 -7.96 -14.98 -9.51
N LYS A 206 -7.26 -15.98 -8.96
CA LYS A 206 -7.58 -16.56 -7.65
C LYS A 206 -7.45 -15.53 -6.51
N GLU A 207 -6.37 -14.76 -6.50
CA GLU A 207 -6.16 -13.67 -5.53
C GLU A 207 -7.21 -12.57 -5.67
N LYS A 208 -7.55 -12.18 -6.90
CA LYS A 208 -8.60 -11.21 -7.20
C LYS A 208 -9.96 -11.70 -6.68
N GLY A 209 -10.32 -12.95 -6.95
CA GLY A 209 -11.55 -13.57 -6.45
C GLY A 209 -11.62 -13.61 -4.93
N LYS A 210 -10.53 -14.01 -4.25
CA LYS A 210 -10.44 -13.95 -2.77
C LYS A 210 -10.61 -12.54 -2.23
N ARG A 211 -9.97 -11.55 -2.87
CA ARG A 211 -10.05 -10.13 -2.47
C ARG A 211 -11.46 -9.59 -2.65
N GLU A 212 -12.13 -9.97 -3.74
CA GLU A 212 -13.51 -9.58 -4.01
C GLU A 212 -14.50 -10.24 -3.03
N ALA A 213 -14.35 -11.53 -2.76
CA ALA A 213 -15.15 -12.23 -1.75
C ALA A 213 -14.99 -11.58 -0.37
N LEU A 214 -13.75 -11.28 0.05
CA LEU A 214 -13.48 -10.58 1.31
C LEU A 214 -14.06 -9.15 1.32
N ARG A 215 -14.05 -8.45 0.17
CA ARG A 215 -14.67 -7.12 0.02
C ARG A 215 -16.18 -7.19 0.25
N LEU A 216 -16.86 -8.14 -0.41
CA LEU A 216 -18.30 -8.34 -0.31
C LEU A 216 -18.69 -8.74 1.12
N TYR A 217 -17.97 -9.69 1.71
CA TYR A 217 -18.17 -10.11 3.10
C TYR A 217 -18.04 -8.93 4.07
N ARG A 218 -16.97 -8.12 3.97
CA ARG A 218 -16.80 -6.91 4.80
C ARG A 218 -17.89 -5.86 4.57
N GLU A 219 -18.43 -5.77 3.35
CA GLU A 219 -19.52 -4.86 3.04
C GLU A 219 -20.83 -5.32 3.69
N GLU A 220 -21.11 -6.62 3.67
CA GLU A 220 -22.28 -7.23 4.29
C GLU A 220 -22.26 -7.06 5.82
N ILE A 221 -21.14 -7.37 6.47
CA ILE A 221 -20.95 -7.14 7.90
C ILE A 221 -21.16 -5.66 8.24
N ARG A 222 -20.63 -4.75 7.41
CA ARG A 222 -20.84 -3.30 7.60
C ARG A 222 -22.31 -2.90 7.45
N LYS A 223 -23.07 -3.53 6.55
CA LYS A 223 -24.52 -3.29 6.40
C LYS A 223 -25.26 -3.69 7.67
N LEU A 224 -24.93 -4.83 8.25
CA LEU A 224 -25.49 -5.29 9.52
C LEU A 224 -25.14 -4.33 10.67
N GLN A 225 -23.86 -3.99 10.85
CA GLN A 225 -23.41 -3.02 11.86
C GLN A 225 -24.13 -1.67 11.71
N ASN A 226 -24.24 -1.16 10.48
CA ASN A 226 -24.89 0.11 10.20
C ASN A 226 -26.40 0.11 10.42
N ARG A 227 -27.06 -1.06 10.41
CA ARG A 227 -28.47 -1.15 10.78
C ARG A 227 -28.66 -0.77 12.25
N ASP A 228 -27.81 -1.31 13.11
CA ASP A 228 -27.91 -1.15 14.56
C ASP A 228 -27.33 0.19 15.04
N LEU A 229 -26.25 0.67 14.39
CA LEU A 229 -25.57 1.91 14.76
C LEU A 229 -26.37 3.19 14.41
N LYS A 230 -27.30 3.10 13.46
CA LYS A 230 -28.18 4.23 13.07
C LYS A 230 -29.23 4.57 14.12
N ALA A 231 -29.51 3.69 15.07
CA ALA A 231 -30.38 4.03 16.20
C ALA A 231 -29.66 5.04 17.11
N PHE A 232 -30.38 6.11 17.48
CA PHE A 232 -29.90 7.07 18.47
C PHE A 232 -29.82 6.40 19.84
N GLN A 233 -28.65 6.45 20.47
CA GLN A 233 -28.43 6.01 21.84
C GLN A 233 -27.53 7.01 22.56
N GLY A 234 -27.73 7.20 23.86
CA GLY A 234 -26.97 8.16 24.63
C GLY A 234 -27.54 8.33 26.03
N ASN A 235 -27.42 9.54 26.56
CA ASN A 235 -27.92 9.92 27.88
C ASN A 235 -29.05 10.96 27.73
N GLU A 236 -29.49 11.54 28.84
CA GLU A 236 -30.58 12.52 28.87
C GLU A 236 -30.24 13.84 28.14
N GLN A 237 -28.96 14.19 28.03
CA GLN A 237 -28.51 15.45 27.43
C GLN A 237 -28.21 15.29 25.93
N ILE A 238 -27.64 14.15 25.53
CA ILE A 238 -27.22 13.94 24.14
C ILE A 238 -27.42 12.50 23.68
N LEU A 239 -27.92 12.36 22.46
CA LEU A 239 -28.04 11.09 21.75
C LEU A 239 -27.10 11.07 20.54
N LEU A 240 -26.49 9.91 20.31
CA LEU A 240 -25.54 9.67 19.23
C LEU A 240 -26.00 8.48 18.37
N ALA A 241 -26.11 8.72 17.07
CA ALA A 241 -26.20 7.67 16.06
C ALA A 241 -24.99 7.76 15.12
N MET A 242 -24.63 6.65 14.49
CA MET A 242 -23.48 6.64 13.59
C MET A 242 -23.59 5.61 12.47
N LYS A 243 -22.77 5.80 11.43
CA LYS A 243 -22.62 4.91 10.29
C LYS A 243 -21.14 4.76 9.96
N ILE A 244 -20.69 3.52 9.86
CA ILE A 244 -19.34 3.16 9.42
C ILE A 244 -19.25 3.35 7.91
N LEU A 245 -18.26 4.13 7.48
CA LEU A 245 -17.92 4.34 6.07
C LEU A 245 -16.72 3.48 5.63
N GLY A 246 -15.94 2.97 6.59
CA GLY A 246 -14.77 2.12 6.38
C GLY A 246 -13.44 2.86 6.51
N GLY A 247 -12.35 2.14 6.83
CA GLY A 247 -11.01 2.71 6.98
C GLY A 247 -10.93 3.82 8.03
N GLY A 248 -11.52 3.61 9.21
CA GLY A 248 -11.54 4.59 10.30
C GLY A 248 -12.46 5.80 10.08
N LYS A 249 -13.33 5.78 9.06
CA LYS A 249 -14.25 6.88 8.74
C LYS A 249 -15.67 6.56 9.18
N PHE A 250 -16.33 7.57 9.73
CA PHE A 250 -17.70 7.49 10.22
C PHE A 250 -18.52 8.71 9.77
N TYR A 251 -19.82 8.50 9.62
CA TYR A 251 -20.82 9.56 9.57
C TYR A 251 -21.56 9.54 10.91
N VAL A 252 -21.66 10.69 11.57
CA VAL A 252 -22.21 10.80 12.92
C VAL A 252 -23.40 11.74 12.90
N TRP A 253 -24.41 11.40 13.69
CA TRP A 253 -25.55 12.26 14.03
C TRP A 253 -25.59 12.46 15.54
N LEU A 254 -25.60 13.71 15.97
CA LEU A 254 -25.79 14.11 17.36
C LEU A 254 -27.10 14.86 17.51
N LYS A 255 -27.88 14.50 18.52
CA LYS A 255 -29.13 15.18 18.89
C LYS A 255 -29.04 15.65 20.33
N ASN A 256 -29.26 16.94 20.57
CA ASN A 256 -29.33 17.51 21.92
C ASN A 256 -30.76 17.34 22.43
N THR A 257 -30.92 16.55 23.48
CA THR A 257 -32.19 16.33 24.18
C THR A 257 -32.29 17.13 25.48
N GLY A 258 -31.20 17.78 25.88
CA GLY A 258 -31.15 18.69 27.00
C GLY A 258 -31.65 20.09 26.68
N THR A 259 -31.51 20.98 27.67
CA THR A 259 -31.89 22.40 27.60
C THR A 259 -30.72 23.30 27.25
N ASP A 260 -29.49 22.88 27.56
CA ASP A 260 -28.31 23.72 27.44
C ASP A 260 -27.72 23.65 26.03
N LEU A 261 -27.10 24.74 25.59
CA LEU A 261 -26.35 24.78 24.33
C LEU A 261 -25.05 23.97 24.48
N ILE A 262 -24.77 23.09 23.52
CA ILE A 262 -23.59 22.22 23.53
C ILE A 262 -22.64 22.63 22.39
N GLN A 263 -21.40 23.01 22.70
CA GLN A 263 -20.39 23.30 21.68
C GLN A 263 -19.68 22.01 21.25
N ILE A 264 -19.84 21.59 20.01
CA ILE A 264 -19.22 20.38 19.49
C ILE A 264 -17.83 20.71 18.91
N ARG A 265 -16.81 19.95 19.33
CA ARG A 265 -15.42 20.11 18.92
C ARG A 265 -14.77 18.76 18.56
N PRO A 266 -13.70 18.73 17.74
CA PRO A 266 -13.05 17.49 17.31
C PRO A 266 -12.52 16.63 18.45
N ASN A 267 -11.97 17.25 19.49
CA ASN A 267 -11.41 16.59 20.67
C ASN A 267 -12.46 15.95 21.58
N HIS A 268 -13.76 16.17 21.31
CA HIS A 268 -14.83 15.47 22.02
C HIS A 268 -15.04 14.05 21.49
N PHE A 269 -14.43 13.69 20.34
CA PHE A 269 -14.54 12.36 19.75
C PHE A 269 -13.25 11.56 19.93
N VAL A 270 -13.39 10.38 20.51
CA VAL A 270 -12.31 9.41 20.67
C VAL A 270 -12.77 8.05 20.15
N LEU A 271 -11.94 7.41 19.34
CA LEU A 271 -12.19 6.04 18.89
C LEU A 271 -11.32 5.08 19.69
N LEU A 272 -11.92 4.01 20.19
CA LEU A 272 -11.23 2.91 20.86
C LEU A 272 -11.22 1.68 19.97
N ASP A 273 -10.08 1.01 19.87
CA ASP A 273 -9.99 -0.30 19.20
C ASP A 273 -10.23 -1.46 20.17
N GLU A 274 -10.14 -2.69 19.64
CA GLU A 274 -10.32 -3.92 20.41
C GLU A 274 -9.36 -4.04 21.61
N ALA A 275 -8.14 -3.52 21.47
CA ALA A 275 -7.11 -3.52 22.50
C ALA A 275 -7.25 -2.34 23.49
N GLY A 276 -8.27 -1.49 23.32
CA GLY A 276 -8.48 -0.30 24.15
C GLY A 276 -7.54 0.86 23.84
N ARG A 277 -6.82 0.83 22.71
CA ARG A 277 -6.00 1.96 22.27
C ARG A 277 -6.90 3.08 21.78
N SER A 278 -6.54 4.29 22.15
CA SER A 278 -7.26 5.52 21.84
C SER A 278 -6.72 6.18 20.58
N TYR A 279 -7.62 6.62 19.71
CA TYR A 279 -7.29 7.39 18.51
C TYR A 279 -8.08 8.70 18.53
N ASP A 280 -7.36 9.81 18.43
CA ASP A 280 -7.96 11.13 18.30
C ASP A 280 -8.51 11.36 16.90
N CYS A 281 -9.55 12.18 16.79
CA CYS A 281 -10.07 12.54 15.49
C CYS A 281 -9.13 13.53 14.78
N TYR A 282 -8.62 13.16 13.60
CA TYR A 282 -7.75 14.02 12.80
C TYR A 282 -8.49 14.81 11.71
N ARG A 283 -9.72 14.40 11.34
CA ARG A 283 -10.60 15.13 10.40
C ARG A 283 -12.05 15.13 10.90
N CYS A 284 -12.37 16.12 11.72
CA CYS A 284 -13.70 16.35 12.32
C CYS A 284 -14.25 17.76 12.06
N ARG A 285 -13.77 18.46 11.02
CA ARG A 285 -14.11 19.87 10.79
C ARG A 285 -15.61 20.08 10.59
N ASP A 286 -16.30 19.11 9.99
CA ASP A 286 -17.74 19.14 9.75
C ASP A 286 -18.57 19.13 11.05
N MET A 287 -17.97 18.75 12.18
CA MET A 287 -18.65 18.68 13.48
C MET A 287 -18.40 19.91 14.37
N VAL A 288 -17.65 20.92 13.90
CA VAL A 288 -17.42 22.15 14.69
C VAL A 288 -18.64 23.04 14.60
N THR A 289 -19.52 22.99 15.60
CA THR A 289 -20.75 23.77 15.62
C THR A 289 -21.31 23.92 17.03
N ASP A 290 -22.28 24.81 17.18
CA ASP A 290 -23.12 24.90 18.37
C ASP A 290 -24.41 24.10 18.15
N LEU A 291 -24.74 23.23 19.10
CA LEU A 291 -25.90 22.36 19.08
C LEU A 291 -26.93 22.86 20.09
N ILE A 292 -27.93 23.60 19.59
CA ILE A 292 -29.04 24.13 20.39
C ILE A 292 -29.93 23.01 20.97
N ALA A 293 -30.69 23.33 22.02
CA ALA A 293 -31.67 22.43 22.63
C ALA A 293 -32.68 21.89 21.60
N GLY A 294 -32.92 20.58 21.61
CA GLY A 294 -33.76 19.90 20.62
C GLY A 294 -33.15 19.79 19.21
N GLY A 295 -32.02 20.46 18.97
CA GLY A 295 -31.33 20.50 17.68
C GLY A 295 -30.62 19.19 17.33
N GLN A 296 -30.27 19.06 16.06
CA GLN A 296 -29.49 17.96 15.52
C GLN A 296 -28.37 18.47 14.62
N VAL A 297 -27.19 17.88 14.73
CA VAL A 297 -26.07 18.08 13.79
C VAL A 297 -25.60 16.73 13.26
N GLU A 298 -25.10 16.73 12.03
CA GLU A 298 -24.46 15.59 11.43
C GLU A 298 -23.19 15.96 10.68
N GLY A 299 -22.28 15.01 10.53
CA GLY A 299 -21.02 15.26 9.85
C GLY A 299 -20.12 14.04 9.74
N ARG A 300 -19.10 14.17 8.90
CA ARG A 300 -18.08 13.12 8.72
C ARG A 300 -16.96 13.32 9.71
N ILE A 301 -16.55 12.22 10.31
CA ILE A 301 -15.39 12.17 11.21
C ILE A 301 -14.43 11.06 10.78
N SER A 302 -13.12 11.28 10.92
CA SER A 302 -12.10 10.29 10.55
C SER A 302 -11.02 10.16 11.62
N PHE A 303 -10.59 8.91 11.82
CA PHE A 303 -9.55 8.50 12.76
C PHE A 303 -8.45 7.75 12.01
N ASP A 304 -7.20 7.90 12.45
CA ASP A 304 -6.06 7.18 11.89
C ASP A 304 -5.91 5.81 12.58
N ALA A 305 -6.99 5.03 12.53
CA ALA A 305 -7.04 3.73 13.17
C ALA A 305 -6.59 2.63 12.20
N ILE A 306 -5.55 1.89 12.61
CA ILE A 306 -4.97 0.78 11.84
C ILE A 306 -5.76 -0.51 12.08
N THR A 307 -6.40 -0.64 13.24
CA THR A 307 -7.13 -1.84 13.69
C THR A 307 -8.65 -1.67 13.66
N GLY A 308 -9.36 -2.79 13.90
CA GLY A 308 -10.81 -2.82 13.99
C GLY A 308 -11.33 -1.88 15.09
N PRO A 309 -12.24 -0.94 14.76
CA PRO A 309 -12.82 -0.06 15.76
C PRO A 309 -13.81 -0.83 16.64
N ARG A 310 -13.75 -0.60 17.95
CA ARG A 310 -14.62 -1.24 18.94
C ARG A 310 -15.66 -0.27 19.49
N GLU A 311 -15.26 0.94 19.85
CA GLU A 311 -16.16 1.92 20.46
C GLU A 311 -15.87 3.32 19.95
N LEU A 312 -16.93 4.09 19.66
CA LEU A 312 -16.82 5.54 19.48
C LEU A 312 -17.31 6.21 20.77
N VAL A 313 -16.48 7.08 21.32
CA VAL A 313 -16.74 7.84 22.53
C VAL A 313 -16.95 9.30 22.16
N PHE A 314 -18.07 9.86 22.58
CA PHE A 314 -18.29 11.31 22.64
C PHE A 314 -18.21 11.75 24.11
N ASN A 315 -17.34 12.70 24.43
CA ASN A 315 -17.16 13.22 25.78
C ASN A 315 -17.19 14.75 25.78
N HIS A 316 -18.19 15.33 26.43
CA HIS A 316 -18.37 16.78 26.54
C HIS A 316 -18.57 17.18 28.01
N PRO A 317 -17.93 18.27 28.50
CA PRO A 317 -18.03 18.68 29.90
C PRO A 317 -19.48 18.83 30.42
N SER A 318 -20.34 19.49 29.64
CA SER A 318 -21.75 19.74 30.04
C SER A 318 -22.73 18.62 29.69
N ALA A 319 -22.45 17.81 28.65
CA ALA A 319 -23.39 16.80 28.16
C ALA A 319 -23.03 15.38 28.64
N GLY A 320 -21.91 15.25 29.35
CA GLY A 320 -21.37 13.99 29.81
C GLY A 320 -20.74 13.14 28.70
N LYS A 321 -20.65 11.84 28.97
CA LYS A 321 -20.02 10.86 28.11
C LYS A 321 -21.08 9.94 27.48
N VAL A 322 -21.01 9.77 26.16
CA VAL A 322 -21.78 8.77 25.40
C VAL A 322 -20.83 7.81 24.72
N VAL A 323 -21.09 6.52 24.87
CA VAL A 323 -20.29 5.44 24.26
C VAL A 323 -21.17 4.65 23.31
N ARG A 324 -20.74 4.55 22.05
CA ARG A 324 -21.38 3.67 21.05
C ARG A 324 -20.46 2.50 20.76
N LYS A 325 -20.89 1.32 21.20
CA LYS A 325 -20.21 0.06 20.88
C LYS A 325 -20.55 -0.36 19.46
N ILE A 326 -19.53 -0.74 18.70
CA ILE A 326 -19.66 -1.25 17.34
C ILE A 326 -19.94 -2.77 17.44
N PRO A 327 -21.10 -3.26 16.95
CA PRO A 327 -21.40 -4.68 16.99
C PRO A 327 -20.34 -5.51 16.26
N GLN A 328 -20.00 -6.66 16.81
CA GLN A 328 -19.09 -7.64 16.20
C GLN A 328 -19.95 -8.82 15.70
N TYR A 329 -19.87 -9.14 14.42
CA TYR A 329 -20.55 -10.28 13.77
C TYR A 329 -19.52 -11.18 13.10
#